data_AF-A0A8T3LM71-F1
#
_entry.id   AF-A0A8T3LM71-F1
#
_cell.length_a   1.000
_cell.length_b   1.000
_cell.length_c   1.000
_cell.angle_alpha   90.00
_cell.angle_beta   90.00
_cell.angle_gamma   90.00
#
_symmetry.space_group_name_H-M   'P 1'
#
loop_
_entity.id
_entity.type
_entity.pdbx_description
1 polymer ?
#
loop_
_entity_poly.entity_id
_entity_poly.type
_entity_poly.pdbx_seq_one_letter_code
_entity_poly.pdbx_strand_id
1 'polypeptide(L)'
;ETLSTIRDPRSFLCTIAKRVMVDLFRRNALEKAYLEMLALMPEGGAPSPEERESQLETLQLLDSMLDGLNGKTREAFLLSQLDGLTYSEIAHKLGVSISSVKKYVAKAVAHCLLFRLEYGL
;
A
#
# COMPACT_ATOMS: atom_id res chain seq x y z
N GLU A 1 -31.82 3.64 12.98
CA GLU A 1 -32.18 4.38 11.75
C GLU A 1 -32.36 3.39 10.61
N THR A 2 -33.35 3.62 9.77
CA THR A 2 -34.04 2.59 8.98
C THR A 2 -33.32 2.25 7.67
N LEU A 3 -33.12 0.95 7.42
CA LEU A 3 -32.66 0.35 6.14
C LEU A 3 -33.56 0.67 4.92
N SER A 4 -34.58 1.51 5.10
CA SER A 4 -35.64 1.84 4.13
C SER A 4 -35.19 2.75 2.98
N THR A 5 -33.97 3.28 3.01
CA THR A 5 -33.37 4.12 1.95
C THR A 5 -32.52 3.33 0.96
N ILE A 6 -32.28 2.03 1.17
CA ILE A 6 -31.46 1.21 0.29
C ILE A 6 -32.33 0.64 -0.83
N ARG A 7 -32.16 1.18 -2.05
CA ARG A 7 -32.94 0.83 -3.24
C ARG A 7 -32.84 -0.65 -3.64
N ASP A 8 -31.70 -1.29 -3.38
CA ASP A 8 -31.48 -2.73 -3.54
C ASP A 8 -30.64 -3.31 -2.39
N PRO A 9 -31.31 -3.81 -1.32
CA PRO A 9 -30.64 -4.35 -0.14
C PRO A 9 -29.74 -5.56 -0.43
N ARG A 10 -30.08 -6.39 -1.43
CA ARG A 10 -29.30 -7.60 -1.74
C ARG A 10 -27.98 -7.22 -2.39
N SER A 11 -28.00 -6.35 -3.40
CA SER A 11 -26.77 -5.87 -4.04
C SER A 11 -25.88 -5.09 -3.07
N PHE A 12 -26.48 -4.33 -2.16
CA PHE A 12 -25.75 -3.65 -1.09
C PHE A 12 -25.04 -4.64 -0.16
N LEU A 13 -25.75 -5.66 0.34
CA LEU A 13 -25.16 -6.68 1.20
C LEU A 13 -24.06 -7.48 0.48
N CYS A 14 -24.27 -7.85 -0.78
CA CYS A 14 -23.25 -8.51 -1.60
C CYS A 14 -21.99 -7.64 -1.77
N THR A 15 -22.15 -6.31 -1.92
CA THR A 15 -21.02 -5.39 -2.01
C THR A 15 -20.24 -5.32 -0.70
N ILE A 16 -20.95 -5.24 0.45
CA ILE A 16 -20.32 -5.28 1.78
C ILE A 16 -19.59 -6.61 1.96
N ALA A 17 -20.26 -7.73 1.73
CA ALA A 17 -19.68 -9.06 1.89
C ALA A 17 -18.42 -9.21 1.02
N LYS A 18 -18.46 -8.73 -0.24
CA LYS A 18 -17.30 -8.75 -1.13
C LYS A 18 -16.15 -7.91 -0.60
N ARG A 19 -16.40 -6.70 -0.07
CA ARG A 19 -15.36 -5.85 0.53
C ARG A 19 -14.73 -6.50 1.75
N VAL A 20 -15.56 -6.98 2.67
CA VAL A 20 -15.10 -7.71 3.88
C VAL A 20 -14.26 -8.93 3.51
N MET A 21 -14.70 -9.71 2.52
CA MET A 21 -13.94 -10.85 2.01
C MET A 21 -12.59 -10.43 1.43
N VAL A 22 -12.55 -9.37 0.60
CA VAL A 22 -11.28 -8.85 0.04
C VAL A 22 -10.34 -8.40 1.14
N ASP A 23 -10.84 -7.70 2.16
CA ASP A 23 -10.03 -7.24 3.29
C ASP A 23 -9.49 -8.41 4.11
N LEU A 24 -10.30 -9.45 4.34
CA LEU A 24 -9.87 -10.68 5.01
C LEU A 24 -8.77 -11.39 4.23
N PHE A 25 -8.93 -11.58 2.92
CA PHE A 25 -7.90 -12.23 2.10
C PHE A 25 -6.60 -11.43 2.06
N ARG A 26 -6.68 -10.10 2.01
CA ARG A 26 -5.50 -9.23 2.07
C ARG A 26 -4.77 -9.37 3.40
N ARG A 27 -5.49 -9.37 4.52
CA ARG A 27 -4.91 -9.57 5.86
C ARG A 27 -4.24 -10.94 5.99
N ASN A 28 -4.92 -12.01 5.55
CA ASN A 28 -4.38 -13.36 5.62
C ASN A 28 -3.14 -13.54 4.74
N ALA A 29 -3.10 -12.91 3.56
CA ALA A 29 -1.93 -12.95 2.68
C ALA A 29 -0.72 -12.25 3.33
N LEU A 30 -0.94 -11.10 3.99
CA LEU A 30 0.10 -10.39 4.72
C LEU A 30 0.63 -11.20 5.90
N GLU A 31 -0.27 -11.74 6.73
CA GLU A 31 0.09 -12.58 7.87
C GLU A 31 0.89 -13.81 7.43
N LYS A 32 0.45 -14.47 6.36
CA LYS A 32 1.16 -15.62 5.81
C LYS A 32 2.58 -15.26 5.36
N ALA A 33 2.75 -14.17 4.60
CA ALA A 33 4.06 -13.71 4.16
C ALA A 33 4.98 -13.36 5.34
N TYR A 34 4.42 -12.77 6.40
CA TYR A 34 5.15 -12.47 7.62
C TYR A 34 5.59 -13.73 8.37
N LEU A 35 4.72 -14.72 8.53
CA LEU A 35 5.06 -16.00 9.14
C LEU A 35 6.12 -16.77 8.32
N GLU A 36 6.04 -16.71 6.99
CA GLU A 36 7.06 -17.27 6.09
C GLU A 36 8.42 -16.58 6.28
N MET A 37 8.45 -15.26 6.43
CA MET A 37 9.66 -14.51 6.76
C MET A 37 10.23 -14.94 8.12
N LEU A 38 9.39 -15.01 9.17
CA LEU A 38 9.82 -15.42 10.51
C LEU A 38 10.38 -16.84 10.53
N ALA A 39 9.80 -17.76 9.76
CA ALA A 39 10.28 -19.14 9.66
C ALA A 39 11.68 -19.25 9.05
N LEU A 40 12.13 -18.24 8.30
CA LEU A 40 13.47 -18.17 7.72
C LEU A 40 14.48 -17.43 8.61
N MET A 41 14.04 -16.79 9.70
CA MET A 41 14.93 -16.07 10.61
C MET A 41 15.70 -17.05 11.51
N PRO A 42 16.99 -16.79 11.76
CA PRO A 42 17.76 -17.59 12.71
C PRO A 42 17.29 -17.38 14.16
N GLU A 43 17.42 -18.43 14.98
CA GLU A 43 17.17 -18.40 16.43
C GLU A 43 17.96 -17.26 17.09
N GLY A 44 17.27 -16.35 17.78
CA GLY A 44 17.87 -15.16 18.41
C GLY A 44 17.98 -13.92 17.52
N GLY A 45 17.52 -13.98 16.26
CA GLY A 45 17.49 -12.81 15.35
C GLY A 45 16.27 -11.91 15.49
N ALA A 46 15.35 -12.19 16.43
CA ALA A 46 14.15 -11.40 16.60
C ALA A 46 14.49 -10.02 17.17
N PRO A 47 13.98 -8.92 16.57
CA PRO A 47 14.22 -7.57 17.07
C PRO A 47 13.68 -7.41 18.49
N SER A 48 14.32 -6.53 19.28
CA SER A 48 13.82 -6.15 20.59
C SER A 48 12.43 -5.50 20.48
N PRO A 49 11.65 -5.43 21.57
CA PRO A 49 10.38 -4.70 21.56
C PRO A 49 10.52 -3.25 21.11
N GLU A 50 11.59 -2.57 21.53
CA GLU A 50 11.89 -1.18 21.17
C GLU A 50 12.26 -1.06 19.69
N GLU A 51 13.08 -1.97 19.18
CA GLU A 51 13.43 -2.02 17.75
C GLU A 51 12.20 -2.27 16.88
N ARG A 52 11.28 -3.14 17.32
CA ARG A 52 10.01 -3.38 16.63
C ARG A 52 9.14 -2.14 16.60
N GLU A 53 9.02 -1.45 17.73
CA GLU A 53 8.21 -0.23 17.79
C GLU A 53 8.77 0.84 16.83
N SER A 54 10.08 1.06 16.84
CA SER A 54 10.72 2.02 15.93
C SER A 54 10.51 1.65 14.45
N GLN A 55 10.54 0.35 14.11
CA GLN A 55 10.22 -0.11 12.76
C GLN A 55 8.75 0.14 12.39
N LEU A 56 7.82 -0.13 13.31
CA LEU A 56 6.39 0.12 13.10
C LEU A 56 6.08 1.61 12.93
N GLU A 57 6.66 2.47 13.76
CA GLU A 57 6.54 3.93 13.64
C GLU A 57 7.02 4.40 12.26
N THR A 58 8.16 3.89 11.80
CA THR A 58 8.71 4.22 10.48
C THR A 58 7.75 3.78 9.36
N LEU A 59 7.18 2.58 9.46
CA LEU A 59 6.21 2.07 8.49
C LEU A 59 4.91 2.89 8.47
N GLN A 60 4.39 3.28 9.63
CA GLN A 60 3.20 4.14 9.73
C GLN A 60 3.43 5.52 9.12
N LEU A 61 4.63 6.07 9.29
CA LEU A 61 5.01 7.35 8.70
C LEU A 61 5.12 7.26 7.17
N LEU A 62 5.70 6.17 6.66
CA LEU A 62 5.72 5.90 5.21
C LEU A 62 4.31 5.71 4.64
N ASP A 63 3.43 4.99 5.34
CA ASP A 63 2.05 4.81 4.90
C ASP A 63 1.30 6.14 4.85
N SER A 64 1.46 6.98 5.89
CA SER A 64 0.91 8.34 5.95
C SER A 64 1.41 9.22 4.80
N MET A 65 2.71 9.14 4.47
CA MET A 65 3.30 9.82 3.33
C MET A 65 2.71 9.36 2.00
N LEU A 66 2.47 8.06 1.84
CA LEU A 66 1.90 7.51 0.61
C LEU A 66 0.40 7.79 0.49
N ASP A 67 -0.29 8.07 1.59
CA ASP A 67 -1.73 8.27 1.62
C ASP A 67 -2.21 9.52 0.86
N GLY A 68 -1.37 10.54 0.75
CA GLY A 68 -1.64 11.71 -0.10
C GLY A 68 -1.56 11.44 -1.62
N LEU A 69 -1.13 10.25 -2.04
CA LEU A 69 -1.05 9.86 -3.45
C LEU A 69 -2.33 9.14 -3.94
N ASN A 70 -2.79 9.53 -5.12
CA ASN A 70 -3.86 8.78 -5.81
C ASN A 70 -3.38 7.38 -6.22
N GLY A 71 -4.30 6.43 -6.36
CA GLY A 71 -3.99 5.00 -6.54
C GLY A 71 -3.00 4.70 -7.67
N LYS A 72 -3.20 5.27 -8.88
CA LYS A 72 -2.28 5.05 -10.01
C LYS A 72 -0.89 5.66 -9.79
N THR A 73 -0.81 6.80 -9.11
CA THR A 73 0.46 7.44 -8.79
C THR A 73 1.24 6.63 -7.77
N ARG A 74 0.56 6.18 -6.71
CA ARG A 74 1.12 5.31 -5.67
C ARG A 74 1.61 4.00 -6.27
N GLU A 75 0.79 3.34 -7.07
CA GLU A 75 1.11 2.06 -7.70
C GLU A 75 2.32 2.18 -8.64
N ALA A 76 2.36 3.18 -9.53
CA ALA A 76 3.51 3.40 -10.42
C ALA A 76 4.81 3.69 -9.64
N PHE A 77 4.72 4.41 -8.52
CA PHE A 77 5.86 4.72 -7.67
C PHE A 77 6.39 3.47 -6.96
N LEU A 78 5.52 2.66 -6.36
CA LEU A 78 5.92 1.43 -5.68
C LEU A 78 6.53 0.42 -6.65
N LEU A 79 5.96 0.25 -7.85
CA LEU A 79 6.54 -0.62 -8.89
C LEU A 79 7.94 -0.19 -9.33
N SER A 80 8.23 1.11 -9.28
CA SER A 80 9.55 1.65 -9.61
C SER A 80 10.54 1.46 -8.46
N GLN A 81 10.14 1.77 -7.22
CA GLN A 81 11.04 1.81 -6.07
C GLN A 81 11.23 0.47 -5.36
N LEU A 82 10.18 -0.35 -5.27
CA LEU A 82 10.22 -1.64 -4.57
C LEU A 82 10.47 -2.80 -5.53
N ASP A 83 9.73 -2.84 -6.65
CA ASP A 83 9.85 -3.93 -7.62
C ASP A 83 10.97 -3.70 -8.65
N GLY A 84 11.56 -2.50 -8.70
CA GLY A 84 12.66 -2.15 -9.61
C GLY A 84 12.29 -2.14 -11.10
N LEU A 85 10.99 -2.07 -11.43
CA LEU A 85 10.53 -2.12 -12.82
C LEU A 85 10.90 -0.87 -13.61
N THR A 86 11.21 -1.05 -14.88
CA THR A 86 11.41 0.05 -15.81
C THR A 86 10.10 0.76 -16.13
N TYR A 87 10.17 2.02 -16.57
CA TYR A 87 8.97 2.78 -16.91
C TYR A 87 8.17 2.17 -18.08
N SER A 88 8.82 1.38 -18.93
CA SER A 88 8.15 0.63 -20.01
C SER A 88 7.31 -0.51 -19.45
N GLU A 89 7.87 -1.29 -18.53
CA GLU A 89 7.17 -2.41 -17.88
C GLU A 89 6.01 -1.91 -17.02
N ILE A 90 6.20 -0.81 -16.30
CA ILE A 90 5.13 -0.16 -15.52
C ILE A 90 4.02 0.33 -16.45
N ALA A 91 4.37 0.95 -17.57
CA ALA A 91 3.40 1.44 -18.56
C ALA A 91 2.53 0.29 -19.10
N HIS A 92 3.16 -0.84 -19.43
CA HIS A 92 2.48 -2.05 -19.85
C HIS A 92 1.57 -2.61 -18.74
N LYS A 93 2.09 -2.75 -17.51
CA LYS A 93 1.35 -3.31 -16.36
C LYS A 93 0.13 -2.48 -15.98
N LEU A 94 0.23 -1.15 -16.06
CA LEU A 94 -0.84 -0.21 -15.70
C LEU A 94 -1.76 0.15 -16.87
N GLY A 95 -1.46 -0.29 -18.10
CA GLY A 95 -2.23 0.05 -19.29
C GLY A 95 -2.22 1.54 -19.62
N VAL A 96 -1.09 2.22 -19.42
CA VAL A 96 -0.92 3.67 -19.65
C VAL A 96 0.32 3.94 -20.52
N SER A 97 0.48 5.18 -20.99
CA SER A 97 1.68 5.57 -21.73
C SER A 97 2.90 5.73 -20.81
N ILE A 98 4.10 5.51 -21.33
CA ILE A 98 5.38 5.77 -20.63
C ILE A 98 5.44 7.22 -20.11
N SER A 99 4.92 8.17 -20.89
CA SER A 99 4.82 9.58 -20.48
C SER A 99 3.92 9.79 -19.25
N SER A 100 2.88 8.98 -19.10
CA SER A 100 2.02 9.01 -17.91
C SER A 100 2.75 8.44 -16.69
N VAL A 101 3.49 7.35 -16.85
CA VAL A 101 4.34 6.78 -15.78
C VAL A 101 5.36 7.80 -15.29
N LYS A 102 6.06 8.49 -16.21
CA LYS A 102 6.99 9.58 -15.85
C LYS A 102 6.31 10.66 -15.00
N LYS A 103 5.11 11.09 -15.38
CA LYS A 103 4.33 12.08 -14.62
C LYS A 103 3.92 11.56 -13.24
N TYR A 104 3.48 10.31 -13.16
CA TYR A 104 3.10 9.67 -11.90
C TYR A 104 4.29 9.59 -10.95
N VAL A 105 5.42 9.02 -11.39
CA VAL A 105 6.61 8.88 -10.55
C VAL A 105 7.15 10.25 -10.11
N ALA A 106 7.21 11.25 -11.01
CA ALA A 106 7.64 12.60 -10.66
C ALA A 106 6.73 13.24 -9.60
N LYS A 107 5.41 13.07 -9.73
CA LYS A 107 4.43 13.55 -8.74
C LYS A 107 4.61 12.86 -7.39
N ALA A 108 4.84 11.55 -7.39
CA ALA A 108 5.07 10.79 -6.17
C ALA A 108 6.34 11.25 -5.44
N VAL A 109 7.45 11.38 -6.17
CA VAL A 109 8.72 11.88 -5.62
C VAL A 109 8.55 13.28 -5.03
N ALA A 110 7.92 14.20 -5.75
CA ALA A 110 7.66 15.55 -5.25
C ALA A 110 6.83 15.54 -3.97
N HIS A 111 5.79 14.70 -3.90
CA HIS A 111 4.96 14.55 -2.71
C HIS A 111 5.76 14.02 -1.51
N CYS A 112 6.58 12.98 -1.71
CA CYS A 112 7.42 12.42 -0.66
C CYS A 112 8.43 13.45 -0.12
N LEU A 113 9.02 14.26 -1.01
CA LEU A 113 9.95 15.32 -0.62
C LEU A 113 9.25 16.43 0.18
N LEU A 114 8.05 16.84 -0.21
CA LEU A 114 7.27 17.83 0.54
C LEU A 114 6.89 17.30 1.93
N PHE A 115 6.40 16.07 1.99
CA PHE A 115 6.09 15.41 3.26
C PHE A 115 7.33 15.33 4.17
N ARG A 116 8.47 14.96 3.62
CA ARG A 116 9.74 14.93 4.35
C ARG A 116 10.07 16.30 4.99
N LEU A 117 9.91 17.38 4.24
CA LEU A 117 10.18 18.75 4.73
C LEU A 117 9.19 19.19 5.82
N GLU A 118 7.92 18.80 5.72
CA GLU A 118 6.89 19.14 6.70
C GLU A 118 7.06 18.41 8.03
N TYR A 119 7.54 17.16 8.00
CA TYR A 119 7.67 16.29 9.19
C TYR A 119 9.11 16.16 9.72
N GLY A 120 10.09 16.84 9.12
CA GLY A 120 11.47 16.93 9.63
C GLY A 120 12.28 15.63 9.52
N LEU A 121 11.98 14.79 8.53
CA LEU A 121 12.73 13.56 8.21
C LEU A 121 13.98 13.84 7.35
#